data_AF-A0A143AS71-F1
#
_entry.id   AF-A0A143AS71-F1
#
_cell.length_a   1.000
_cell.length_b   1.000
_cell.length_c   1.000
_cell.angle_alpha   90.00
_cell.angle_beta   90.00
_cell.angle_gamma   90.00
#
_symmetry.space_group_name_H-M   'P 1'
#
loop_
_entity.id
_entity.type
_entity.pdbx_description
1 polymer ?
#
loop_
_entity_poly.entity_id
_entity_poly.type
_entity_poly.pdbx_seq_one_letter_code
_entity_poly.pdbx_strand_id
1 'polypeptide(L)'
;MAKTSRIMAFWDSFQKSSEYKIINNYPQWLVQETVQYFDKMMAKIYPGSFRTWNEDKLLDVLYMMLDQADDEDSDANHNFWINFDIISELLRYLADTNKIGIGKQDLEEMFVEFQEHTDANDPDEEIREMRTGELRYVSTDPWLPEWKEYIAINIERYTLEWVDAYTESSDWHSRPDGIDKAFLSMILNNLAKWAYDDYRKTPKSWTKMAITGVLTDSFVSDLSLEPESYKLIAPALSHFLTYVAKRGWLNEKRASDYKRFIAAAVPDMIELSQDEDNFSPSKLITMKMNEDGVDITDEKAIQAYITKVSQNGEIDDLYDDYEADDSMLGFPPEEVRKITKHPEQLKRLAEVYDPDPDQNYLNSVHLPEFEDRRWRRKTAIAVHAQGVQAGLSLWLNRQDYKLPKNWDAVRVVQNVSVFVDLHYAQALLKPTEWPVPTFRDFGEWARAKQSGEHLAATNQLVPSLLAELTDDGTLEREQGKQLTAAFFGKSIPKPDKPKKVKGKVISLKQARKLLKHKKRY
;
A
#
# COMPACT_ATOMS: atom_id res chain seq x y z
N MET A 1 -13.49 10.06 -49.95
CA MET A 1 -14.30 9.00 -49.32
C MET A 1 -13.39 8.20 -48.42
N ALA A 2 -13.55 8.30 -47.09
CA ALA A 2 -12.74 7.50 -46.16
C ALA A 2 -13.05 6.02 -46.40
N LYS A 3 -12.03 5.20 -46.63
CA LYS A 3 -12.20 3.74 -46.67
C LYS A 3 -12.73 3.32 -45.31
N THR A 4 -13.88 2.63 -45.29
CA THR A 4 -14.43 2.00 -44.09
C THR A 4 -13.33 1.16 -43.42
N SER A 5 -13.20 1.28 -42.10
CA SER A 5 -12.24 0.51 -41.31
C SER A 5 -12.41 -0.99 -41.59
N ARG A 6 -11.31 -1.68 -41.86
CA ARG A 6 -11.30 -3.09 -42.29
C ARG A 6 -11.63 -4.02 -41.12
N ILE A 7 -11.27 -3.63 -39.89
CA ILE A 7 -11.50 -4.40 -38.68
C ILE A 7 -12.99 -4.46 -38.32
N MET A 8 -13.77 -3.46 -38.74
CA MET A 8 -15.22 -3.39 -38.53
C MET A 8 -15.99 -4.51 -39.24
N ALA A 9 -15.38 -5.20 -40.20
CA ALA A 9 -15.95 -6.41 -40.78
C ALA A 9 -16.12 -7.55 -39.74
N PHE A 10 -15.42 -7.48 -38.61
CA PHE A 10 -15.52 -8.43 -37.51
C PHE A 10 -16.38 -7.93 -36.35
N TRP A 11 -16.95 -6.74 -36.44
CA TRP A 11 -17.62 -6.07 -35.32
C TRP A 11 -18.75 -6.92 -34.73
N ASP A 12 -19.69 -7.41 -35.55
CA ASP A 12 -20.82 -8.21 -35.08
C ASP A 12 -20.40 -9.52 -34.40
N SER A 13 -19.27 -10.10 -34.83
CA SER A 13 -18.70 -11.30 -34.23
C SER A 13 -17.93 -11.00 -32.95
N PHE A 14 -17.21 -9.87 -32.91
CA PHE A 14 -16.52 -9.39 -31.72
C PHE A 14 -17.52 -9.08 -30.61
N GLN A 15 -18.62 -8.37 -30.91
CA GLN A 15 -19.67 -8.06 -29.91
C GLN A 15 -20.30 -9.28 -29.23
N LYS A 16 -20.18 -10.47 -29.83
CA LYS A 16 -20.70 -11.74 -29.31
C LYS A 16 -19.64 -12.57 -28.60
N SER A 17 -18.38 -12.13 -28.62
CA SER A 17 -17.26 -12.87 -28.08
C SER A 17 -17.14 -12.71 -26.55
N SER A 18 -16.34 -13.57 -25.92
CA SER A 18 -15.99 -13.45 -24.49
C SER A 18 -15.26 -12.15 -24.21
N GLU A 19 -14.38 -11.75 -25.13
CA GLU A 19 -13.51 -10.57 -24.99
C GLU A 19 -14.33 -9.29 -24.95
N TYR A 20 -15.36 -9.16 -25.80
CA TYR A 20 -16.22 -7.98 -25.77
C TYR A 20 -17.06 -7.87 -24.49
N LYS A 21 -17.41 -8.98 -23.84
CA LYS A 21 -18.12 -8.94 -22.55
C LYS A 21 -17.29 -8.29 -21.46
N ILE A 22 -15.97 -8.33 -21.56
CA ILE A 22 -15.04 -7.75 -20.60
C ILE A 22 -15.06 -6.21 -20.68
N ILE A 23 -15.18 -5.67 -21.89
CA ILE A 23 -15.16 -4.22 -22.17
C ILE A 23 -16.56 -3.63 -22.45
N ASN A 24 -17.64 -4.39 -22.20
CA ASN A 24 -19.02 -3.94 -22.48
C ASN A 24 -19.53 -2.85 -21.52
N ASN A 25 -18.77 -2.58 -20.46
CA ASN A 25 -18.95 -1.49 -19.52
C ASN A 25 -18.56 -0.13 -20.13
N TYR A 26 -17.70 -0.11 -21.15
CA TYR A 26 -17.43 1.12 -21.91
C TYR A 26 -18.60 1.44 -22.85
N PRO A 27 -18.90 2.73 -23.08
CA PRO A 27 -19.90 3.11 -24.07
C PRO A 27 -19.58 2.51 -25.44
N GLN A 28 -20.57 1.89 -26.09
CA GLN A 28 -20.36 1.21 -27.39
C GLN A 28 -19.71 2.12 -28.44
N TRP A 29 -20.05 3.41 -28.46
CA TRP A 29 -19.47 4.38 -29.39
C TRP A 29 -17.97 4.55 -29.18
N LEU A 30 -17.50 4.57 -27.93
CA LEU A 30 -16.10 4.69 -27.56
C LEU A 30 -15.34 3.46 -28.04
N VAL A 31 -15.86 2.26 -27.75
CA VAL A 31 -15.27 1.00 -28.22
C VAL A 31 -15.15 0.98 -29.76
N GLN A 32 -16.18 1.43 -30.47
CA GLN A 32 -16.14 1.52 -31.93
C GLN A 32 -15.10 2.52 -32.44
N GLU A 33 -15.00 3.69 -31.82
CA GLU A 33 -14.05 4.72 -32.20
C GLU A 33 -12.60 4.28 -31.97
N THR A 34 -12.30 3.71 -30.80
CA THR A 34 -10.98 3.14 -30.48
C THR A 34 -10.59 2.05 -31.47
N VAL A 35 -11.48 1.10 -31.74
CA VAL A 35 -11.23 0.00 -32.69
C VAL A 35 -10.96 0.54 -34.11
N GLN A 36 -11.72 1.53 -34.55
CA GLN A 36 -11.52 2.16 -35.86
C GLN A 36 -10.23 3.00 -35.91
N TYR A 37 -9.90 3.70 -34.83
CA TYR A 37 -8.68 4.49 -34.71
C TYR A 37 -7.45 3.57 -34.80
N PHE A 38 -7.43 2.49 -34.03
CA PHE A 38 -6.37 1.49 -34.05
C PHE A 38 -6.19 0.85 -35.44
N ASP A 39 -7.27 0.42 -36.11
CA ASP A 39 -7.17 -0.13 -37.47
C ASP A 39 -6.64 0.89 -38.49
N LYS A 40 -7.03 2.18 -38.38
CA LYS A 40 -6.48 3.24 -39.23
C LYS A 40 -4.99 3.43 -38.99
N MET A 41 -4.55 3.42 -37.74
CA MET A 41 -3.15 3.56 -37.37
C MET A 41 -2.32 2.39 -37.89
N MET A 42 -2.75 1.15 -37.61
CA MET A 42 -2.13 -0.06 -38.13
C MET A 42 -2.10 -0.09 -39.66
N ALA A 43 -3.18 0.31 -40.34
CA ALA A 43 -3.24 0.34 -41.81
C ALA A 43 -2.31 1.41 -42.43
N LYS A 44 -2.08 2.51 -41.71
CA LYS A 44 -1.20 3.60 -42.13
C LYS A 44 0.27 3.23 -41.99
N ILE A 45 0.65 2.62 -40.86
CA ILE A 45 2.04 2.26 -40.55
C ILE A 45 2.42 0.95 -41.24
N TYR A 46 1.55 -0.05 -41.14
CA TYR A 46 1.75 -1.40 -41.66
C TYR A 46 0.65 -1.78 -42.68
N PRO A 47 0.73 -1.24 -43.91
CA PRO A 47 -0.23 -1.57 -44.95
C PRO A 47 -0.13 -3.05 -45.33
N GLY A 48 -1.26 -3.74 -45.34
CA GLY A 48 -1.28 -5.17 -45.66
C GLY A 48 -2.42 -5.92 -44.98
N SER A 49 -2.36 -7.25 -45.05
CA SER A 49 -3.32 -8.13 -44.37
C SER A 49 -3.10 -8.13 -42.85
N PHE A 50 -4.17 -8.31 -42.08
CA PHE A 50 -4.10 -8.54 -40.62
C PHE A 50 -3.21 -9.72 -40.24
N ARG A 51 -3.08 -10.71 -41.13
CA ARG A 51 -2.15 -11.84 -40.97
C ARG A 51 -0.68 -11.45 -40.89
N THR A 52 -0.35 -10.21 -41.23
CA THR A 52 1.02 -9.70 -41.12
C THR A 52 1.27 -8.97 -39.80
N TRP A 53 0.25 -8.82 -38.93
CA TRP A 53 0.39 -8.26 -37.59
C TRP A 53 1.01 -9.33 -36.69
N ASN A 54 2.24 -9.08 -36.29
CA ASN A 54 3.04 -9.85 -35.36
C ASN A 54 3.41 -8.95 -34.17
N GLU A 55 4.11 -9.53 -33.20
CA GLU A 55 4.56 -8.90 -31.96
C GLU A 55 5.20 -7.52 -32.20
N ASP A 56 6.31 -7.46 -32.96
CA ASP A 56 7.03 -6.22 -33.25
C ASP A 56 6.11 -5.07 -33.70
N LYS A 57 5.21 -5.36 -34.64
CA LYS A 57 4.34 -4.32 -35.23
C LYS A 57 3.26 -3.86 -34.28
N LEU A 58 2.78 -4.74 -33.42
CA LEU A 58 1.77 -4.39 -32.43
C LEU A 58 2.42 -3.56 -31.33
N LEU A 59 3.57 -3.97 -30.81
CA LEU A 59 4.36 -3.20 -29.85
C LEU A 59 4.71 -1.81 -30.39
N ASP A 60 5.22 -1.71 -31.62
CA ASP A 60 5.57 -0.42 -32.23
C ASP A 60 4.39 0.57 -32.24
N VAL A 61 3.17 0.07 -32.50
CA VAL A 61 1.98 0.92 -32.54
C VAL A 61 1.49 1.25 -31.14
N LEU A 62 1.56 0.32 -30.20
CA LEU A 62 1.20 0.56 -28.81
C LEU A 62 2.15 1.58 -28.15
N TYR A 63 3.46 1.47 -28.37
CA TYR A 63 4.43 2.46 -27.90
C TYR A 63 4.20 3.82 -28.55
N MET A 64 3.91 3.87 -29.85
CA MET A 64 3.58 5.14 -30.52
C MET A 64 2.32 5.79 -29.96
N MET A 65 1.33 5.00 -29.56
CA MET A 65 0.12 5.51 -28.90
C MET A 65 0.42 6.04 -27.50
N LEU A 66 1.30 5.36 -26.75
CA LEU A 66 1.73 5.81 -25.43
C LEU A 66 2.57 7.09 -25.51
N ASP A 67 3.56 7.14 -26.39
CA ASP A 67 4.41 8.33 -26.59
C ASP A 67 3.56 9.57 -26.93
N GLN A 68 2.48 9.40 -27.70
CA GLN A 68 1.54 10.48 -27.99
C GLN A 68 0.73 10.94 -26.77
N ALA A 69 0.50 10.05 -25.81
CA ALA A 69 -0.23 10.34 -24.59
C ALA A 69 0.67 10.96 -23.51
N ASP A 70 1.95 10.59 -23.47
CA ASP A 70 2.96 11.14 -22.55
C ASP A 70 3.33 12.59 -22.86
N ASP A 71 3.20 13.03 -24.12
CA ASP A 71 3.47 14.39 -24.56
C ASP A 71 2.31 15.38 -24.25
N GLU A 72 1.17 14.88 -23.73
CA GLU A 72 -0.06 15.64 -23.46
C GLU A 72 -0.48 15.57 -21.97
N ASP A 73 -1.48 16.35 -21.57
CA ASP A 73 -2.02 16.52 -20.21
C ASP A 73 -2.43 15.17 -19.56
N SER A 74 -2.68 15.12 -18.24
CA SER A 74 -3.09 13.90 -17.50
C SER A 74 -4.27 13.13 -18.11
N ASP A 75 -5.16 13.84 -18.81
CA ASP A 75 -6.31 13.26 -19.51
C ASP A 75 -5.90 12.38 -20.71
N ALA A 76 -4.76 12.68 -21.35
CA ALA A 76 -4.27 11.91 -22.50
C ALA A 76 -3.74 10.54 -22.08
N ASN A 77 -3.00 10.46 -20.97
CA ASN A 77 -2.54 9.20 -20.39
C ASN A 77 -3.73 8.33 -19.95
N HIS A 78 -4.74 8.91 -19.30
CA HIS A 78 -5.97 8.19 -18.95
C HIS A 78 -6.70 7.64 -20.20
N ASN A 79 -6.85 8.47 -21.24
CA ASN A 79 -7.45 8.04 -22.50
C ASN A 79 -6.63 6.94 -23.19
N PHE A 80 -5.30 6.92 -23.05
CA PHE A 80 -4.46 5.85 -23.57
C PHE A 80 -4.81 4.50 -22.94
N TRP A 81 -4.93 4.42 -21.61
CA TRP A 81 -5.21 3.16 -20.92
C TRP A 81 -6.60 2.60 -21.25
N ILE A 82 -7.61 3.47 -21.33
CA ILE A 82 -8.94 3.05 -21.83
C ILE A 82 -8.83 2.48 -23.26
N ASN A 83 -8.06 3.14 -24.12
CA ASN A 83 -7.86 2.67 -25.48
C ASN A 83 -7.10 1.34 -25.51
N PHE A 84 -6.07 1.19 -24.67
CA PHE A 84 -5.28 -0.03 -24.53
C PHE A 84 -6.15 -1.21 -24.11
N ASP A 85 -7.01 -1.05 -23.11
CA ASP A 85 -7.93 -2.10 -22.65
C ASP A 85 -8.82 -2.61 -23.78
N ILE A 86 -9.46 -1.68 -24.49
CA ILE A 86 -10.31 -2.00 -25.64
C ILE A 86 -9.52 -2.70 -26.75
N ILE A 87 -8.32 -2.21 -27.06
CA ILE A 87 -7.45 -2.78 -28.10
C ILE A 87 -6.96 -4.16 -27.70
N SER A 88 -6.60 -4.37 -26.43
CA SER A 88 -6.08 -5.65 -25.94
C SER A 88 -7.13 -6.77 -26.09
N GLU A 89 -8.38 -6.49 -25.72
CA GLU A 89 -9.48 -7.45 -25.87
C GLU A 89 -9.84 -7.70 -27.34
N LEU A 90 -9.78 -6.67 -28.19
CA LEU A 90 -9.91 -6.85 -29.64
C LEU A 90 -8.82 -7.78 -30.19
N LEU A 91 -7.56 -7.55 -29.80
CA LEU A 91 -6.42 -8.34 -30.27
C LEU A 91 -6.50 -9.78 -29.77
N ARG A 92 -6.93 -10.02 -28.52
CA ARG A 92 -7.21 -11.37 -27.99
C ARG A 92 -8.24 -12.09 -28.84
N TYR A 93 -9.36 -11.43 -29.14
CA TYR A 93 -10.40 -11.99 -30.00
C TYR A 93 -9.85 -12.33 -31.40
N LEU A 94 -9.05 -11.44 -31.99
CA LEU A 94 -8.47 -11.66 -33.31
C LEU A 94 -7.41 -12.75 -33.31
N ALA A 95 -6.63 -12.92 -32.25
CA ALA A 95 -5.69 -14.02 -32.10
C ALA A 95 -6.43 -15.36 -31.95
N ASP A 96 -7.41 -15.42 -31.05
CA ASP A 96 -8.23 -16.62 -30.79
C ASP A 96 -8.97 -17.11 -32.04
N THR A 97 -9.48 -16.17 -32.83
CA THR A 97 -10.16 -16.47 -34.09
C THR A 97 -9.23 -16.60 -35.30
N ASN A 98 -7.91 -16.61 -35.06
CA ASN A 98 -6.86 -16.69 -36.08
C ASN A 98 -7.09 -15.68 -37.22
N LYS A 99 -7.24 -14.40 -36.90
CA LYS A 99 -7.38 -13.30 -37.86
C LYS A 99 -6.11 -12.47 -38.01
N ILE A 100 -5.27 -12.46 -36.99
CA ILE A 100 -3.94 -11.84 -37.00
C ILE A 100 -2.82 -12.88 -37.13
N GLY A 101 -1.58 -12.43 -37.22
CA GLY A 101 -0.39 -13.26 -37.42
C GLY A 101 0.29 -13.73 -36.14
N ILE A 102 -0.10 -13.20 -34.98
CA ILE A 102 0.39 -13.57 -33.65
C ILE A 102 -0.55 -14.60 -33.00
N GLY A 103 0.03 -15.58 -32.30
CA GLY A 103 -0.72 -16.55 -31.52
C GLY A 103 -1.19 -15.97 -30.18
N LYS A 104 -2.19 -16.60 -29.54
CA LYS A 104 -2.70 -16.13 -28.24
C LYS A 104 -1.62 -16.03 -27.18
N GLN A 105 -0.76 -17.05 -27.07
CA GLN A 105 0.30 -17.07 -26.06
C GLN A 105 1.30 -15.93 -26.26
N ASP A 106 1.84 -15.81 -27.47
CA ASP A 106 2.80 -14.75 -27.83
C ASP A 106 2.17 -13.36 -27.63
N LEU A 107 0.86 -13.21 -27.89
CA LEU A 107 0.13 -11.96 -27.65
C LEU A 107 0.05 -11.59 -26.16
N GLU A 108 -0.19 -12.57 -25.27
CA GLU A 108 -0.19 -12.30 -23.83
C GLU A 108 1.23 -12.00 -23.33
N GLU A 109 2.26 -12.69 -23.83
CA GLU A 109 3.66 -12.40 -23.51
C GLU A 109 4.04 -10.98 -23.95
N MET A 110 3.61 -10.57 -25.15
CA MET A 110 3.78 -9.21 -25.68
C MET A 110 3.10 -8.15 -24.80
N PHE A 111 1.87 -8.39 -24.32
CA PHE A 111 1.20 -7.43 -23.44
C PHE A 111 1.91 -7.28 -22.10
N VAL A 112 2.45 -8.38 -21.55
CA VAL A 112 3.28 -8.32 -20.35
C VAL A 112 4.52 -7.47 -20.60
N GLU A 113 5.25 -7.71 -21.70
CA GLU A 113 6.43 -6.90 -22.05
C GLU A 113 6.09 -5.42 -22.23
N PHE A 114 5.02 -5.11 -22.97
CA PHE A 114 4.55 -3.75 -23.17
C PHE A 114 4.24 -3.06 -21.84
N GLN A 115 3.54 -3.72 -20.93
CA GLN A 115 3.17 -3.16 -19.64
C GLN A 115 4.37 -3.03 -18.68
N GLU A 116 5.33 -3.95 -18.75
CA GLU A 116 6.58 -3.86 -17.97
C GLU A 116 7.48 -2.71 -18.43
N HIS A 117 7.46 -2.36 -19.72
CA HIS A 117 8.31 -1.29 -20.28
C HIS A 117 7.79 0.11 -20.00
N THR A 118 6.49 0.25 -19.71
CA THR A 118 5.80 1.54 -19.78
C THR A 118 5.64 2.24 -18.43
N ASP A 119 5.97 1.56 -17.31
CA ASP A 119 6.03 2.10 -15.94
C ASP A 119 4.82 2.97 -15.51
N ALA A 120 3.71 2.95 -16.25
CA ALA A 120 2.66 3.94 -16.09
C ALA A 120 1.65 3.46 -15.05
N ASN A 121 1.61 4.20 -13.94
CA ASN A 121 0.54 4.15 -12.97
C ASN A 121 -0.78 4.50 -13.66
N ASP A 122 -1.75 3.60 -13.55
CA ASP A 122 -3.12 3.79 -14.02
C ASP A 122 -3.79 4.89 -13.17
N PRO A 123 -4.26 6.01 -13.76
CA PRO A 123 -4.94 7.07 -13.02
C PRO A 123 -6.33 6.69 -12.46
N ASP A 124 -6.82 5.45 -12.67
CA ASP A 124 -8.10 4.98 -12.11
C ASP A 124 -8.07 4.64 -10.60
N GLU A 125 -6.94 4.80 -9.92
CA GLU A 125 -6.77 4.56 -8.47
C GLU A 125 -7.72 5.43 -7.62
N GLU A 126 -7.99 6.69 -8.00
CA GLU A 126 -8.89 7.61 -7.26
C GLU A 126 -10.40 7.36 -7.50
N ILE A 127 -10.81 6.75 -8.62
CA ILE A 127 -12.23 6.63 -8.99
C ILE A 127 -12.84 5.30 -8.52
N ARG A 128 -12.02 4.26 -8.29
CA ARG A 128 -12.51 2.95 -7.84
C ARG A 128 -12.68 2.79 -6.34
N GLU A 129 -11.98 3.57 -5.51
CA GLU A 129 -12.23 3.64 -4.06
C GLU A 129 -13.69 3.99 -3.74
N MET A 130 -14.39 4.70 -4.65
CA MET A 130 -15.80 5.05 -4.48
C MET A 130 -16.82 3.94 -4.82
N ARG A 131 -16.42 2.82 -5.46
CA ARG A 131 -17.39 1.84 -6.00
C ARG A 131 -17.58 0.55 -5.19
N THR A 132 -16.63 0.15 -4.34
CA THR A 132 -16.74 -1.10 -3.55
C THR A 132 -16.89 -0.87 -2.05
N GLY A 133 -16.67 0.34 -1.53
CA GLY A 133 -16.90 0.68 -0.12
C GLY A 133 -15.98 0.00 0.90
N GLU A 134 -15.16 -0.98 0.50
CA GLU A 134 -14.12 -1.58 1.32
C GLU A 134 -12.76 -1.02 0.92
N LEU A 135 -12.07 -0.39 1.88
CA LEU A 135 -10.65 -0.08 1.78
C LEU A 135 -9.90 -1.39 1.58
N ARG A 136 -9.40 -1.62 0.36
CA ARG A 136 -8.60 -2.79 0.06
C ARG A 136 -7.23 -2.61 0.68
N TYR A 137 -6.91 -3.38 1.71
CA TYR A 137 -5.54 -3.47 2.21
C TYR A 137 -4.64 -4.16 1.18
N VAL A 138 -3.54 -3.49 0.82
CA VAL A 138 -2.48 -4.03 -0.03
C VAL A 138 -1.18 -3.91 0.76
N SER A 139 -0.45 -5.01 0.93
CA SER A 139 0.84 -4.99 1.62
C SER A 139 1.80 -4.02 0.93
N THR A 140 2.39 -3.14 1.72
CA THR A 140 3.40 -2.16 1.30
C THR A 140 4.82 -2.70 1.45
N ASP A 141 5.00 -4.03 1.62
CA ASP A 141 6.32 -4.65 1.75
C ASP A 141 7.21 -4.30 0.52
N PRO A 142 8.30 -3.52 0.71
CA PRO A 142 9.13 -3.05 -0.39
C PRO A 142 9.94 -4.17 -1.07
N TRP A 143 9.97 -5.38 -0.49
CA TRP A 143 10.62 -6.55 -1.07
C TRP A 143 9.71 -7.32 -2.01
N LEU A 144 8.43 -6.99 -2.04
CA LEU A 144 7.49 -7.51 -3.02
C LEU A 144 7.58 -6.69 -4.31
N PRO A 145 7.35 -7.32 -5.47
CA PRO A 145 7.04 -6.57 -6.68
C PRO A 145 5.92 -5.56 -6.40
N GLU A 146 5.95 -4.46 -7.13
CA GLU A 146 4.88 -3.46 -7.06
C GLU A 146 3.53 -4.13 -7.27
N TRP A 147 2.55 -3.72 -6.46
CA TRP A 147 1.20 -4.22 -6.65
C TRP A 147 0.64 -3.64 -7.94
N LYS A 148 0.11 -4.52 -8.78
CA LYS A 148 -0.54 -4.12 -10.04
C LYS A 148 -2.01 -4.47 -10.00
N GLU A 149 -2.88 -3.47 -10.14
CA GLU A 149 -4.33 -3.64 -10.10
C GLU A 149 -4.84 -4.58 -11.18
N TYR A 150 -4.33 -4.46 -12.40
CA TYR A 150 -4.76 -5.30 -13.52
C TYR A 150 -4.51 -6.80 -13.24
N ILE A 151 -3.46 -7.15 -12.48
CA ILE A 151 -3.22 -8.54 -12.08
C ILE A 151 -4.28 -8.97 -11.09
N ALA A 152 -4.64 -8.12 -10.11
CA ALA A 152 -5.72 -8.42 -9.17
C ALA A 152 -7.07 -8.64 -9.89
N ILE A 153 -7.43 -7.76 -10.83
CA ILE A 153 -8.64 -7.88 -11.65
C ILE A 153 -8.61 -9.16 -12.48
N ASN A 154 -7.45 -9.46 -13.09
CA ASN A 154 -7.26 -10.69 -13.85
C ASN A 154 -7.46 -11.92 -12.97
N ILE A 155 -6.87 -11.92 -11.77
CA ILE A 155 -7.02 -13.00 -10.78
C ILE A 155 -8.50 -13.20 -10.46
N GLU A 156 -9.22 -12.15 -10.09
CA GLU A 156 -10.65 -12.23 -9.79
C GLU A 156 -11.44 -12.79 -10.97
N ARG A 157 -11.19 -12.26 -12.18
CA ARG A 157 -11.84 -12.72 -13.41
C ARG A 157 -11.65 -14.21 -13.67
N TYR A 158 -10.40 -14.69 -13.76
CA TYR A 158 -10.18 -16.09 -14.13
C TYR A 158 -10.50 -17.06 -12.99
N THR A 159 -10.44 -16.64 -11.71
CA THR A 159 -10.85 -17.50 -10.60
C THR A 159 -12.37 -17.67 -10.57
N LEU A 160 -13.14 -16.62 -10.86
CA LEU A 160 -14.59 -16.72 -11.08
C LEU A 160 -14.92 -17.66 -12.25
N GLU A 161 -14.26 -17.50 -13.41
CA GLU A 161 -14.46 -18.38 -14.56
C GLU A 161 -14.16 -19.85 -14.23
N TRP A 162 -13.11 -20.10 -13.44
CA TRP A 162 -12.77 -21.45 -13.01
C TRP A 162 -13.85 -22.05 -12.11
N VAL A 163 -14.39 -21.27 -11.16
CA VAL A 163 -15.46 -21.72 -10.27
C VAL A 163 -16.75 -21.99 -11.05
N ASP A 164 -17.14 -21.09 -11.94
CA ASP A 164 -18.31 -21.27 -12.80
C ASP A 164 -18.20 -22.56 -13.61
N ALA A 165 -17.09 -22.72 -14.33
CA ALA A 165 -16.87 -23.92 -15.12
C ALA A 165 -16.77 -25.20 -14.27
N TYR A 166 -16.26 -25.11 -13.03
CA TYR A 166 -16.27 -26.24 -12.10
C TYR A 166 -17.69 -26.58 -11.69
N THR A 167 -18.51 -25.60 -11.30
CA THR A 167 -19.89 -25.80 -10.84
C THR A 167 -20.81 -26.35 -11.93
N GLU A 168 -20.54 -26.06 -13.20
CA GLU A 168 -21.24 -26.61 -14.37
C GLU A 168 -20.75 -28.02 -14.76
N SER A 169 -19.64 -28.50 -14.19
CA SER A 169 -19.03 -29.77 -14.57
C SER A 169 -19.67 -30.98 -13.87
N SER A 170 -19.44 -32.18 -14.44
CA SER A 170 -19.79 -33.42 -13.75
C SER A 170 -19.00 -33.62 -12.46
N ASP A 171 -17.79 -33.07 -12.35
CA ASP A 171 -16.96 -33.18 -11.15
C ASP A 171 -17.64 -32.50 -9.94
N TRP A 172 -18.43 -31.42 -10.14
CA TRP A 172 -19.19 -30.73 -9.07
C TRP A 172 -20.18 -31.63 -8.34
N HIS A 173 -20.73 -32.63 -9.03
CA HIS A 173 -21.68 -33.58 -8.43
C HIS A 173 -21.00 -34.52 -7.42
N SER A 174 -19.67 -34.64 -7.49
CA SER A 174 -18.85 -35.43 -6.58
C SER A 174 -18.11 -34.60 -5.53
N ARG A 175 -18.46 -33.31 -5.41
CA ARG A 175 -17.84 -32.43 -4.42
C ARG A 175 -18.14 -32.94 -2.99
N PRO A 176 -17.29 -32.62 -2.00
CA PRO A 176 -17.56 -32.97 -0.61
C PRO A 176 -18.86 -32.33 -0.09
N ASP A 177 -19.51 -33.00 0.85
CA ASP A 177 -20.74 -32.52 1.48
C ASP A 177 -20.52 -31.18 2.21
N GLY A 178 -21.56 -30.35 2.24
CA GLY A 178 -21.52 -29.04 2.90
C GLY A 178 -20.87 -27.92 2.08
N ILE A 179 -20.37 -28.20 0.89
CA ILE A 179 -19.81 -27.18 -0.02
C ILE A 179 -20.88 -26.75 -1.01
N ASP A 180 -21.09 -25.44 -1.15
CA ASP A 180 -21.86 -24.85 -2.23
C ASP A 180 -21.01 -23.87 -3.06
N LYS A 181 -21.61 -23.29 -4.10
CA LYS A 181 -20.90 -22.37 -5.00
C LYS A 181 -20.47 -21.11 -4.26
N ALA A 182 -21.31 -20.56 -3.38
CA ALA A 182 -21.02 -19.32 -2.67
C ALA A 182 -19.83 -19.51 -1.72
N PHE A 183 -19.81 -20.59 -0.95
CA PHE A 183 -18.71 -20.95 -0.07
C PHE A 183 -17.40 -21.12 -0.86
N LEU A 184 -17.42 -21.87 -1.96
CA LEU A 184 -16.22 -22.06 -2.78
C LEU A 184 -15.73 -20.76 -3.42
N SER A 185 -16.64 -19.94 -3.98
CA SER A 185 -16.29 -18.64 -4.57
C SER A 185 -15.63 -17.74 -3.53
N MET A 186 -16.23 -17.63 -2.34
CA MET A 186 -15.70 -16.80 -1.25
C MET A 186 -14.30 -17.24 -0.84
N ILE A 187 -14.08 -18.53 -0.51
CA ILE A 187 -12.75 -18.98 -0.05
C ILE A 187 -11.70 -18.89 -1.16
N LEU A 188 -12.05 -19.17 -2.42
CA LEU A 188 -11.09 -19.08 -3.51
C LEU A 188 -10.72 -17.62 -3.80
N ASN A 189 -11.72 -16.74 -3.88
CA ASN A 189 -11.51 -15.33 -4.17
C ASN A 189 -10.69 -14.67 -3.07
N ASN A 190 -10.98 -14.92 -1.80
CA ASN A 190 -10.21 -14.37 -0.69
C ASN A 190 -8.78 -14.94 -0.64
N LEU A 191 -8.60 -16.24 -0.86
CA LEU A 191 -7.24 -16.81 -0.96
C LEU A 191 -6.46 -16.20 -2.11
N ALA A 192 -7.08 -15.99 -3.27
CA ALA A 192 -6.44 -15.43 -4.44
C ALA A 192 -6.13 -13.93 -4.30
N LYS A 193 -7.06 -13.18 -3.70
CA LYS A 193 -6.93 -11.77 -3.37
C LYS A 193 -5.77 -11.56 -2.38
N TRP A 194 -5.85 -12.14 -1.19
CA TRP A 194 -4.85 -11.94 -0.15
C TRP A 194 -3.48 -12.53 -0.50
N ALA A 195 -3.43 -13.66 -1.20
CA ALA A 195 -2.13 -14.16 -1.68
C ALA A 195 -1.45 -13.21 -2.67
N TYR A 196 -2.22 -12.40 -3.40
CA TYR A 196 -1.66 -11.37 -4.27
C TYR A 196 -1.37 -10.07 -3.51
N ASP A 197 -2.30 -9.64 -2.67
CA ASP A 197 -2.21 -8.40 -1.88
C ASP A 197 -1.09 -8.47 -0.84
N ASP A 198 -0.77 -9.65 -0.31
CA ASP A 198 0.24 -9.80 0.75
C ASP A 198 1.53 -10.48 0.29
N TYR A 199 1.50 -11.21 -0.83
CA TYR A 199 2.67 -12.02 -1.28
C TYR A 199 2.98 -11.87 -2.77
N ARG A 200 2.21 -11.07 -3.52
CA ARG A 200 2.27 -10.95 -5.00
C ARG A 200 2.25 -12.30 -5.71
N LYS A 201 1.50 -13.27 -5.16
CA LYS A 201 1.34 -14.59 -5.77
C LYS A 201 -0.05 -14.74 -6.37
N THR A 202 -0.08 -15.14 -7.63
CA THR A 202 -1.33 -15.45 -8.33
C THR A 202 -1.68 -16.93 -8.08
N PRO A 203 -2.94 -17.36 -8.26
CA PRO A 203 -3.31 -18.77 -8.31
C PRO A 203 -2.38 -19.65 -9.15
N LYS A 204 -1.83 -19.12 -10.24
CA LYS A 204 -0.89 -19.87 -11.07
C LYS A 204 0.50 -19.96 -10.45
N SER A 205 0.87 -19.14 -9.45
CA SER A 205 2.21 -19.00 -8.85
C SER A 205 2.28 -19.05 -7.32
N TRP A 206 1.22 -19.44 -6.60
CA TRP A 206 1.25 -19.61 -5.15
C TRP A 206 2.43 -20.44 -4.65
N THR A 207 2.90 -20.07 -3.47
CA THR A 207 3.95 -20.77 -2.74
C THR A 207 3.37 -21.34 -1.45
N LYS A 208 4.12 -22.22 -0.78
CA LYS A 208 3.74 -22.69 0.55
C LYS A 208 3.54 -21.52 1.52
N MET A 209 4.43 -20.52 1.46
CA MET A 209 4.40 -19.34 2.32
C MET A 209 3.12 -18.54 2.12
N ALA A 210 2.76 -18.21 0.87
CA ALA A 210 1.55 -17.44 0.58
C ALA A 210 0.28 -18.19 1.03
N ILE A 211 0.18 -19.49 0.74
CA ILE A 211 -0.99 -20.29 1.14
C ILE A 211 -1.07 -20.41 2.66
N THR A 212 0.04 -20.71 3.33
CA THR A 212 0.03 -20.89 4.80
C THR A 212 -0.29 -19.56 5.46
N GLY A 213 0.41 -18.49 5.10
CA GLY A 213 0.21 -17.17 5.67
C GLY A 213 -1.23 -16.70 5.54
N VAL A 214 -1.80 -16.70 4.34
CA VAL A 214 -3.20 -16.29 4.15
C VAL A 214 -4.19 -17.14 4.96
N LEU A 215 -3.98 -18.47 5.02
CA LEU A 215 -4.87 -19.36 5.77
C LEU A 215 -4.75 -19.17 7.29
N THR A 216 -3.57 -18.86 7.81
CA THR A 216 -3.35 -18.71 9.26
C THR A 216 -3.44 -17.26 9.75
N ASP A 217 -3.55 -16.29 8.85
CA ASP A 217 -3.60 -14.86 9.15
C ASP A 217 -4.95 -14.29 8.66
N SER A 218 -5.04 -13.80 7.41
CA SER A 218 -6.24 -13.14 6.87
C SER A 218 -7.55 -13.96 6.99
N PHE A 219 -7.47 -15.29 6.81
CA PHE A 219 -8.63 -16.18 7.01
C PHE A 219 -9.06 -16.30 8.48
N VAL A 220 -8.13 -16.14 9.40
CA VAL A 220 -8.39 -16.15 10.83
C VAL A 220 -8.89 -14.78 11.28
N SER A 221 -8.24 -13.70 10.82
CA SER A 221 -8.55 -12.33 11.22
C SER A 221 -9.87 -11.83 10.65
N ASP A 222 -10.17 -12.09 9.38
CA ASP A 222 -11.22 -11.36 8.67
C ASP A 222 -12.41 -12.21 8.22
N LEU A 223 -12.26 -13.53 8.08
CA LEU A 223 -13.40 -14.38 7.74
C LEU A 223 -14.25 -14.69 8.97
N SER A 224 -15.53 -14.33 8.86
CA SER A 224 -16.57 -14.71 9.82
C SER A 224 -17.20 -16.04 9.40
N LEU A 225 -16.50 -17.14 9.69
CA LEU A 225 -17.01 -18.50 9.46
C LEU A 225 -17.31 -19.20 10.78
N GLU A 226 -18.35 -20.04 10.75
CA GLU A 226 -18.58 -21.00 11.84
C GLU A 226 -17.38 -21.95 11.99
N PRO A 227 -17.01 -22.38 13.22
CA PRO A 227 -15.85 -23.25 13.45
C PRO A 227 -15.83 -24.54 12.61
N GLU A 228 -17.00 -25.13 12.35
CA GLU A 228 -17.12 -26.32 11.52
C GLU A 228 -16.90 -26.03 10.02
N SER A 229 -17.16 -24.81 9.56
CA SER A 229 -16.96 -24.39 8.17
C SER A 229 -15.48 -24.26 7.82
N TYR A 230 -14.60 -23.93 8.77
CA TYR A 230 -13.15 -23.95 8.56
C TYR A 230 -12.63 -25.33 8.14
N LYS A 231 -13.24 -26.42 8.64
CA LYS A 231 -12.89 -27.81 8.26
C LYS A 231 -13.22 -28.12 6.81
N LEU A 232 -14.12 -27.36 6.17
CA LEU A 232 -14.53 -27.54 4.79
C LEU A 232 -13.58 -26.88 3.77
N ILE A 233 -12.69 -25.99 4.21
CA ILE A 233 -11.80 -25.22 3.32
C ILE A 233 -10.83 -26.15 2.56
N ALA A 234 -10.11 -27.02 3.26
CA ALA A 234 -9.20 -27.98 2.63
C ALA A 234 -9.89 -28.92 1.63
N PRO A 235 -10.99 -29.61 1.97
CA PRO A 235 -11.66 -30.50 1.02
C PRO A 235 -12.27 -29.74 -0.16
N ALA A 236 -12.79 -28.53 0.03
CA ALA A 236 -13.33 -27.69 -1.04
C ALA A 236 -12.26 -27.29 -2.06
N LEU A 237 -11.19 -26.64 -1.58
CA LEU A 237 -10.09 -26.21 -2.45
C LEU A 237 -9.37 -27.40 -3.08
N SER A 238 -9.23 -28.53 -2.37
CA SER A 238 -8.55 -29.70 -2.93
C SER A 238 -9.31 -30.37 -4.07
N HIS A 239 -10.64 -30.44 -3.97
CA HIS A 239 -11.46 -30.98 -5.05
C HIS A 239 -11.44 -30.04 -6.26
N PHE A 240 -11.66 -28.75 -6.02
CA PHE A 240 -11.58 -27.70 -7.05
C PHE A 240 -10.23 -27.69 -7.79
N LEU A 241 -9.10 -27.67 -7.06
CA LEU A 241 -7.76 -27.67 -7.67
C LEU A 241 -7.50 -28.93 -8.51
N THR A 242 -8.12 -30.05 -8.15
CA THR A 242 -8.04 -31.27 -8.97
C THR A 242 -8.79 -31.10 -10.30
N TYR A 243 -9.95 -30.46 -10.31
CA TYR A 243 -10.67 -30.12 -11.53
C TYR A 243 -9.87 -29.14 -12.41
N VAL A 244 -9.38 -28.04 -11.83
CA VAL A 244 -8.59 -27.03 -12.55
C VAL A 244 -7.33 -27.65 -13.18
N ALA A 245 -6.69 -28.58 -12.49
CA ALA A 245 -5.55 -29.34 -13.02
C ALA A 245 -5.93 -30.23 -14.21
N LYS A 246 -7.03 -31.01 -14.11
CA LYS A 246 -7.52 -31.84 -15.22
C LYS A 246 -7.86 -31.03 -16.47
N ARG A 247 -8.29 -29.78 -16.30
CA ARG A 247 -8.57 -28.84 -17.41
C ARG A 247 -7.31 -28.22 -18.02
N GLY A 248 -6.14 -28.41 -17.41
CA GLY A 248 -4.87 -27.84 -17.86
C GLY A 248 -4.70 -26.35 -17.53
N TRP A 249 -5.62 -25.75 -16.76
CA TRP A 249 -5.54 -24.35 -16.36
C TRP A 249 -4.52 -24.10 -15.25
N LEU A 250 -4.23 -25.14 -14.47
CA LEU A 250 -3.15 -25.19 -13.49
C LEU A 250 -2.32 -26.45 -13.73
N ASN A 251 -1.00 -26.32 -13.63
CA ASN A 251 -0.10 -27.47 -13.74
C ASN A 251 -0.41 -28.51 -12.65
N GLU A 252 -0.50 -29.80 -13.02
CA GLU A 252 -0.87 -30.89 -12.10
C GLU A 252 0.04 -30.99 -10.87
N LYS A 253 1.36 -30.78 -11.06
CA LYS A 253 2.31 -30.78 -9.94
C LYS A 253 2.03 -29.62 -8.99
N ARG A 254 1.78 -28.41 -9.50
CA ARG A 254 1.42 -27.25 -8.67
C ARG A 254 0.12 -27.48 -7.92
N ALA A 255 -0.92 -27.99 -8.59
CA ALA A 255 -2.17 -28.34 -7.93
C ALA A 255 -1.97 -29.38 -6.81
N SER A 256 -1.11 -30.37 -7.02
CA SER A 256 -0.73 -31.34 -5.99
C SER A 256 0.01 -30.69 -4.80
N ASP A 257 0.98 -29.82 -5.09
CA ASP A 257 1.73 -29.09 -4.07
C ASP A 257 0.81 -28.17 -3.24
N TYR A 258 -0.11 -27.44 -3.88
CA TYR A 258 -1.07 -26.57 -3.18
C TYR A 258 -1.98 -27.35 -2.25
N LYS A 259 -2.53 -28.49 -2.71
CA LYS A 259 -3.35 -29.38 -1.86
C LYS A 259 -2.60 -29.80 -0.61
N ARG A 260 -1.32 -30.16 -0.75
CA ARG A 260 -0.47 -30.52 0.39
C ARG A 260 -0.23 -29.33 1.33
N PHE A 261 0.00 -28.13 0.79
CA PHE A 261 0.21 -26.92 1.60
C PHE A 261 -1.05 -26.53 2.37
N ILE A 262 -2.20 -26.51 1.71
CA ILE A 262 -3.50 -26.25 2.33
C ILE A 262 -3.77 -27.27 3.43
N ALA A 263 -3.66 -28.57 3.13
CA ALA A 263 -3.91 -29.63 4.13
C ALA A 263 -2.97 -29.54 5.34
N ALA A 264 -1.75 -29.03 5.17
CA ALA A 264 -0.81 -28.83 6.26
C ALA A 264 -1.09 -27.57 7.09
N ALA A 265 -1.67 -26.51 6.50
CA ALA A 265 -1.96 -25.26 7.17
C ALA A 265 -3.31 -25.26 7.92
N VAL A 266 -4.27 -26.10 7.49
CA VAL A 266 -5.61 -26.11 8.08
C VAL A 266 -5.66 -26.41 9.58
N PRO A 267 -4.85 -27.32 10.17
CA PRO A 267 -4.84 -27.52 11.62
C PRO A 267 -4.53 -26.22 12.39
N ASP A 268 -3.48 -25.51 11.98
CA ASP A 268 -3.06 -24.25 12.61
C ASP A 268 -4.11 -23.15 12.40
N MET A 269 -4.68 -23.04 11.20
CA MET A 269 -5.80 -22.12 10.92
C MET A 269 -6.99 -22.39 11.84
N ILE A 270 -7.36 -23.66 12.05
CA ILE A 270 -8.50 -24.01 12.94
C ILE A 270 -8.18 -23.63 14.38
N GLU A 271 -6.97 -23.91 14.86
CA GLU A 271 -6.54 -23.54 16.21
C GLU A 271 -6.57 -22.03 16.41
N LEU A 272 -5.97 -21.26 15.49
CA LEU A 272 -5.95 -19.79 15.53
C LEU A 272 -7.35 -19.18 15.36
N SER A 273 -8.23 -19.82 14.59
CA SER A 273 -9.63 -19.37 14.41
C SER A 273 -10.50 -19.47 15.67
N GLN A 274 -9.98 -20.07 16.76
CA GLN A 274 -10.66 -20.16 18.06
C GLN A 274 -10.15 -19.14 19.08
N ASP A 275 -9.12 -18.37 18.72
CA ASP A 275 -8.45 -17.42 19.59
C ASP A 275 -8.79 -16.00 19.13
N GLU A 276 -9.62 -15.32 19.92
CA GLU A 276 -10.16 -13.98 19.63
C GLU A 276 -9.07 -12.92 19.50
N ASP A 277 -7.88 -13.15 20.09
CA ASP A 277 -6.72 -12.26 19.97
C ASP A 277 -6.20 -12.17 18.52
N ASN A 278 -6.58 -13.12 17.65
CA ASN A 278 -6.22 -13.12 16.24
C ASN A 278 -7.30 -12.51 15.32
N PHE A 279 -8.40 -11.96 15.87
CA PHE A 279 -9.53 -11.49 15.06
C PHE A 279 -9.44 -10.00 14.77
N SER A 280 -9.69 -9.60 13.53
CA SER A 280 -9.76 -8.18 13.21
C SER A 280 -10.94 -7.51 13.92
N PRO A 281 -10.86 -6.19 14.16
CA PRO A 281 -11.97 -5.45 14.77
C PRO A 281 -13.30 -5.62 14.02
N SER A 282 -13.25 -5.64 12.69
CA SER A 282 -14.43 -5.84 11.84
C SER A 282 -15.07 -7.20 12.09
N LYS A 283 -14.26 -8.25 12.28
CA LYS A 283 -14.75 -9.59 12.62
C LYS A 283 -15.35 -9.62 14.02
N LEU A 284 -14.69 -9.03 15.01
CA LEU A 284 -15.22 -8.95 16.39
C LEU A 284 -16.58 -8.24 16.44
N ILE A 285 -16.72 -7.11 15.73
CA ILE A 285 -18.00 -6.39 15.61
C ILE A 285 -19.05 -7.27 14.94
N THR A 286 -18.69 -8.03 13.90
CA THR A 286 -19.60 -8.96 13.21
C THR A 286 -20.05 -10.12 14.11
N MET A 287 -19.12 -10.68 14.89
CA MET A 287 -19.44 -11.72 15.88
C MET A 287 -20.38 -11.17 16.94
N LYS A 288 -20.11 -9.98 17.48
CA LYS A 288 -20.96 -9.33 18.47
C LYS A 288 -22.36 -9.02 17.93
N MET A 289 -22.46 -8.56 16.68
CA MET A 289 -23.74 -8.37 15.98
C MET A 289 -24.55 -9.68 15.95
N ASN A 290 -23.91 -10.79 15.58
CA ASN A 290 -24.57 -12.10 15.56
C ASN A 290 -24.99 -12.58 16.95
N GLU A 291 -24.15 -12.41 17.98
CA GLU A 291 -24.49 -12.74 19.37
C GLU A 291 -25.71 -11.97 19.88
N ASP A 292 -25.82 -10.70 19.50
CA ASP A 292 -26.93 -9.82 19.86
C ASP A 292 -28.17 -10.03 18.96
N GLY A 293 -28.11 -11.00 18.02
CA GLY A 293 -29.20 -11.36 17.14
C GLY A 293 -29.51 -10.33 16.06
N VAL A 294 -28.53 -9.50 15.69
CA VAL A 294 -28.63 -8.56 14.57
C VAL A 294 -28.57 -9.34 13.26
N ASP A 295 -29.52 -9.07 12.37
CA ASP A 295 -29.45 -9.59 11.01
C ASP A 295 -28.35 -8.85 10.23
N ILE A 296 -27.19 -9.48 10.08
CA ILE A 296 -26.04 -8.94 9.34
C ILE A 296 -26.27 -8.86 7.83
N THR A 297 -27.45 -9.23 7.33
CA THR A 297 -27.86 -9.01 5.93
C THR A 297 -28.79 -7.81 5.78
N ASP A 298 -29.27 -7.22 6.88
CA ASP A 298 -30.06 -5.99 6.88
C ASP A 298 -29.17 -4.79 7.22
N GLU A 299 -28.80 -4.03 6.18
CA GLU A 299 -27.99 -2.81 6.31
C GLU A 299 -28.54 -1.83 7.36
N LYS A 300 -29.87 -1.74 7.52
CA LYS A 300 -30.48 -0.85 8.53
C LYS A 300 -30.29 -1.39 9.94
N ALA A 301 -30.36 -2.71 10.10
CA ALA A 301 -30.11 -3.36 11.39
C ALA A 301 -28.64 -3.18 11.79
N ILE A 302 -27.71 -3.38 10.84
CA ILE A 302 -26.28 -3.12 11.03
C ILE A 302 -26.04 -1.65 11.41
N GLN A 303 -26.55 -0.70 10.64
CA GLN A 303 -26.32 0.72 10.91
C GLN A 303 -26.92 1.16 12.25
N ALA A 304 -28.10 0.64 12.60
CA ALA A 304 -28.73 0.90 13.90
C ALA A 304 -27.88 0.32 15.05
N TYR A 305 -27.30 -0.87 14.85
CA TYR A 305 -26.41 -1.49 15.82
C TYR A 305 -25.12 -0.68 15.99
N ILE A 306 -24.40 -0.38 14.91
CA ILE A 306 -23.17 0.43 14.96
C ILE A 306 -23.43 1.78 15.64
N THR A 307 -24.55 2.43 15.32
CA THR A 307 -24.95 3.70 15.96
C THR A 307 -25.20 3.52 17.46
N LYS A 308 -25.85 2.42 17.88
CA LYS A 308 -26.12 2.11 19.28
C LYS A 308 -24.83 1.84 20.06
N VAL A 309 -23.94 1.00 19.53
CA VAL A 309 -22.68 0.64 20.21
C VAL A 309 -21.73 1.86 20.25
N SER A 310 -21.69 2.67 19.19
CA SER A 310 -20.92 3.93 19.15
C SER A 310 -21.42 4.97 20.16
N GLN A 311 -22.74 5.07 20.37
CA GLN A 311 -23.33 5.98 21.36
C GLN A 311 -23.09 5.55 22.81
N ASN A 312 -22.87 4.27 23.05
CA ASN A 312 -22.63 3.72 24.39
C ASN A 312 -21.15 3.68 24.77
N GLY A 313 -20.22 3.94 23.85
CA GLY A 313 -18.78 3.79 24.07
C GLY A 313 -18.28 2.34 24.07
N GLU A 314 -19.18 1.37 23.89
CA GLU A 314 -18.86 -0.07 23.90
C GLU A 314 -17.99 -0.50 22.70
N ILE A 315 -17.91 0.32 21.64
CA ILE A 315 -16.96 0.09 20.55
C ILE A 315 -15.53 0.20 21.07
N ASP A 316 -15.24 1.19 21.93
CA ASP A 316 -13.92 1.36 22.55
C ASP A 316 -13.60 0.23 23.54
N ASP A 317 -14.60 -0.32 24.23
CA ASP A 317 -14.44 -1.48 25.13
C ASP A 317 -14.08 -2.78 24.36
N LEU A 318 -14.51 -2.93 23.10
CA LEU A 318 -14.05 -4.01 22.20
C LEU A 318 -12.59 -3.82 21.75
N TYR A 319 -12.07 -2.59 21.88
CA TYR A 319 -10.67 -2.23 21.61
C TYR A 319 -9.81 -2.18 22.90
N ASP A 320 -10.40 -2.30 24.09
CA ASP A 320 -9.68 -2.12 25.37
C ASP A 320 -8.81 -3.32 25.76
N ASP A 321 -9.13 -4.54 25.30
CA ASP A 321 -8.23 -5.72 25.40
C ASP A 321 -7.19 -5.75 24.26
N TYR A 322 -7.38 -4.93 23.22
CA TYR A 322 -6.35 -4.61 22.22
C TYR A 322 -5.36 -3.60 22.84
N GLU A 323 -4.43 -4.08 23.68
CA GLU A 323 -3.19 -3.34 23.93
C GLU A 323 -2.59 -3.00 22.56
N ALA A 324 -2.64 -1.73 22.15
CA ALA A 324 -2.19 -1.19 20.87
C ALA A 324 -1.14 -2.10 20.21
N ASP A 325 -1.64 -2.94 19.30
CA ASP A 325 -0.92 -4.10 18.82
C ASP A 325 0.40 -3.65 18.16
N ASP A 326 1.52 -4.09 18.75
CA ASP A 326 2.87 -3.89 18.25
C ASP A 326 3.10 -4.62 16.89
N SER A 327 2.12 -5.40 16.40
CA SER A 327 2.19 -6.17 15.15
C SER A 327 2.43 -5.34 13.89
N MET A 328 2.04 -4.07 13.87
CA MET A 328 2.30 -3.18 12.73
C MET A 328 3.79 -3.07 12.40
N LEU A 329 4.68 -3.31 13.38
CA LEU A 329 6.13 -3.36 13.13
C LEU A 329 6.68 -4.77 12.98
N GLY A 330 5.96 -5.82 13.39
CA GLY A 330 6.39 -7.22 13.28
C GLY A 330 7.72 -7.57 13.96
N PHE A 331 8.31 -6.67 14.77
CA PHE A 331 9.63 -6.85 15.36
C PHE A 331 9.54 -7.09 16.88
N PRO A 332 10.25 -8.11 17.42
CA PRO A 332 10.40 -8.26 18.86
C PRO A 332 11.00 -6.99 19.49
N PRO A 333 10.57 -6.55 20.68
CA PRO A 333 11.05 -5.31 21.33
C PRO A 333 12.57 -5.18 21.45
N GLU A 334 13.29 -6.30 21.54
CA GLU A 334 14.76 -6.34 21.61
C GLU A 334 15.46 -6.17 20.25
N GLU A 335 14.80 -6.52 19.14
CA GLU A 335 15.30 -6.24 17.78
C GLU A 335 15.04 -4.79 17.40
N VAL A 336 13.88 -4.25 17.79
CA VAL A 336 13.50 -2.85 17.64
C VAL A 336 14.56 -1.89 18.23
N ARG A 337 15.06 -2.18 19.44
CA ARG A 337 16.10 -1.36 20.11
C ARG A 337 17.48 -1.43 19.46
N LYS A 338 17.75 -2.42 18.61
CA LYS A 338 18.99 -2.47 17.83
C LYS A 338 18.89 -1.55 16.62
N ILE A 339 17.71 -1.46 15.99
CA ILE A 339 17.48 -0.62 14.81
C ILE A 339 17.72 0.85 15.14
N THR A 340 17.24 1.34 16.29
CA THR A 340 17.43 2.74 16.73
C THR A 340 18.90 3.10 17.00
N LYS A 341 19.78 2.11 17.20
CA LYS A 341 21.23 2.32 17.39
C LYS A 341 22.02 2.29 16.07
N HIS A 342 21.37 2.00 14.95
CA HIS A 342 21.96 1.91 13.63
C HIS A 342 21.28 2.91 12.67
N PRO A 343 21.84 4.13 12.50
CA PRO A 343 21.20 5.19 11.72
C PRO A 343 20.78 4.77 10.30
N GLU A 344 21.57 3.93 9.63
CA GLU A 344 21.28 3.42 8.29
C GLU A 344 20.12 2.40 8.26
N GLN A 345 19.85 1.71 9.37
CA GLN A 345 18.70 0.81 9.49
C GLN A 345 17.44 1.60 9.84
N LEU A 346 17.55 2.55 10.78
CA LEU A 346 16.45 3.46 11.12
C LEU A 346 16.00 4.27 9.90
N LYS A 347 16.94 4.76 9.08
CA LYS A 347 16.63 5.47 7.84
C LYS A 347 15.83 4.60 6.85
N ARG A 348 16.28 3.37 6.60
CA ARG A 348 15.57 2.44 5.72
C ARG A 348 14.19 2.08 6.24
N LEU A 349 14.08 1.90 7.56
CA LEU A 349 12.79 1.63 8.19
C LEU A 349 11.86 2.85 8.07
N ALA A 350 12.38 4.06 8.30
CA ALA A 350 11.63 5.29 8.13
C ALA A 350 11.11 5.46 6.69
N GLU A 351 11.85 5.06 5.66
CA GLU A 351 11.36 5.09 4.27
C GLU A 351 10.14 4.17 4.05
N VAL A 352 10.02 3.06 4.81
CA VAL A 352 8.89 2.12 4.71
C VAL A 352 7.67 2.59 5.52
N TYR A 353 7.93 3.20 6.68
CA TYR A 353 6.88 3.71 7.58
C TYR A 353 6.61 5.20 7.37
N ASP A 354 7.00 5.73 6.21
CA ASP A 354 6.68 7.09 5.81
C ASP A 354 5.15 7.20 5.63
N PRO A 355 4.46 8.09 6.39
CA PRO A 355 3.01 8.26 6.28
C PRO A 355 2.60 9.13 5.08
N ASP A 356 3.55 9.68 4.31
CA ASP A 356 3.31 10.46 3.10
C ASP A 356 4.34 10.13 1.99
N PRO A 357 4.37 8.86 1.51
CA PRO A 357 5.37 8.39 0.54
C PRO A 357 5.26 9.12 -0.82
N ASP A 358 4.06 9.60 -1.16
CA ASP A 358 3.77 10.37 -2.39
C ASP A 358 4.23 11.83 -2.31
N GLN A 359 4.80 12.24 -1.17
CA GLN A 359 5.36 13.56 -0.93
C GLN A 359 4.33 14.69 -1.05
N ASN A 360 3.10 14.47 -0.59
CA ASN A 360 2.05 15.50 -0.59
C ASN A 360 2.44 16.74 0.22
N TYR A 361 3.32 16.61 1.21
CA TYR A 361 3.93 17.72 1.94
C TYR A 361 4.64 18.74 1.02
N LEU A 362 5.09 18.35 -0.18
CA LEU A 362 5.66 19.28 -1.17
C LEU A 362 4.63 20.21 -1.80
N ASN A 363 3.36 19.83 -1.79
CA ASN A 363 2.24 20.59 -2.35
C ASN A 363 1.58 21.50 -1.30
N SER A 364 1.96 21.36 -0.03
CA SER A 364 1.46 22.20 1.06
C SER A 364 1.85 23.67 0.88
N VAL A 365 1.01 24.59 1.37
CA VAL A 365 1.29 26.02 1.32
C VAL A 365 2.60 26.32 2.05
N HIS A 366 3.60 26.80 1.32
CA HIS A 366 4.93 27.11 1.86
C HIS A 366 5.38 28.51 1.43
N LEU A 367 6.24 29.13 2.24
CA LEU A 367 6.87 30.40 1.87
C LEU A 367 7.91 30.17 0.76
N PRO A 368 7.93 30.98 -0.31
CA PRO A 368 8.98 30.87 -1.32
C PRO A 368 10.35 31.31 -0.75
N GLU A 369 10.35 32.29 0.15
CA GLU A 369 11.52 32.82 0.87
C GLU A 369 11.13 33.33 2.25
N PHE A 370 12.08 33.26 3.20
CA PHE A 370 11.94 33.77 4.56
C PHE A 370 13.33 34.22 5.04
N GLU A 371 13.44 35.49 5.42
CA GLU A 371 14.72 36.16 5.69
C GLU A 371 15.72 36.00 4.52
N ASP A 372 16.87 35.36 4.75
CA ASP A 372 17.91 35.07 3.75
C ASP A 372 17.80 33.66 3.13
N ARG A 373 16.73 32.93 3.46
CA ARG A 373 16.50 31.54 3.04
C ARG A 373 15.48 31.47 1.93
N ARG A 374 15.66 30.45 1.09
CA ARG A 374 14.71 30.09 0.03
C ARG A 374 14.23 28.67 0.22
N TRP A 375 12.97 28.44 -0.08
CA TRP A 375 12.44 27.09 -0.13
C TRP A 375 13.16 26.27 -1.19
N ARG A 376 13.47 25.02 -0.84
CA ARG A 376 14.12 24.08 -1.75
C ARG A 376 13.49 22.70 -1.58
N ARG A 377 12.94 22.15 -2.66
CA ARG A 377 12.37 20.80 -2.70
C ARG A 377 13.27 19.75 -2.04
N LYS A 378 14.56 19.73 -2.40
CA LYS A 378 15.54 18.78 -1.82
C LYS A 378 15.67 18.92 -0.30
N THR A 379 15.55 20.14 0.23
CA THR A 379 15.58 20.35 1.68
C THR A 379 14.28 19.93 2.33
N ALA A 380 13.12 20.20 1.72
CA ALA A 380 11.83 19.71 2.20
C ALA A 380 11.83 18.19 2.34
N ILE A 381 12.27 17.46 1.31
CA ILE A 381 12.39 15.99 1.35
C ILE A 381 13.31 15.52 2.49
N ALA A 382 14.45 16.18 2.67
CA ALA A 382 15.38 15.83 3.75
C ALA A 382 14.80 16.12 5.14
N VAL A 383 14.01 17.18 5.29
CA VAL A 383 13.36 17.57 6.54
C VAL A 383 12.22 16.62 6.88
N HIS A 384 11.41 16.25 5.88
CA HIS A 384 10.37 15.24 6.03
C HIS A 384 10.94 13.91 6.53
N ALA A 385 11.96 13.40 5.85
CA ALA A 385 12.65 12.17 6.25
C ALA A 385 13.23 12.24 7.68
N GLN A 386 13.68 13.41 8.14
CA GLN A 386 14.08 13.61 9.54
C GLN A 386 12.89 13.51 10.50
N GLY A 387 11.74 14.07 10.13
CA GLY A 387 10.51 13.95 10.91
C GLY A 387 10.04 12.50 11.04
N VAL A 388 10.02 11.76 9.93
CA VAL A 388 9.64 10.33 9.93
C VAL A 388 10.59 9.52 10.80
N GLN A 389 11.91 9.71 10.67
CA GLN A 389 12.92 9.04 11.50
C GLN A 389 12.75 9.35 12.99
N ALA A 390 12.52 10.62 13.34
CA ALA A 390 12.32 11.02 14.73
C ALA A 390 11.02 10.43 15.31
N GLY A 391 9.92 10.45 14.55
CA GLY A 391 8.66 9.86 14.97
C GLY A 391 8.77 8.35 15.19
N LEU A 392 9.46 7.66 14.28
CA LEU A 392 9.71 6.23 14.39
C LEU A 392 10.62 5.92 15.58
N SER A 393 11.72 6.64 15.74
CA SER A 393 12.62 6.51 16.90
C SER A 393 11.87 6.71 18.23
N LEU A 394 10.96 7.68 18.28
CA LEU A 394 10.17 7.98 19.45
C LEU A 394 9.19 6.83 19.78
N TRP A 395 8.55 6.23 18.76
CA TRP A 395 7.70 5.06 18.94
C TRP A 395 8.48 3.81 19.38
N LEU A 396 9.60 3.52 18.71
CA LEU A 396 10.46 2.37 19.04
C LEU A 396 11.09 2.49 20.43
N ASN A 397 11.19 3.71 20.97
CA ASN A 397 11.68 4.00 22.30
C ASN A 397 10.57 4.52 23.25
N ARG A 398 9.30 4.20 22.99
CA ARG A 398 8.15 4.74 23.72
C ARG A 398 8.13 4.50 25.23
N GLN A 399 8.89 3.53 25.74
CA GLN A 399 9.09 3.35 27.18
C GLN A 399 9.92 4.48 27.83
N ASP A 400 10.75 5.16 27.04
CA ASP A 400 11.68 6.21 27.48
C ASP A 400 11.07 7.62 27.31
N TYR A 401 10.03 7.73 26.47
CA TYR A 401 9.34 8.98 26.16
C TYR A 401 7.87 8.95 26.59
N LYS A 402 7.27 10.13 26.81
CA LYS A 402 5.84 10.21 27.15
C LYS A 402 5.02 10.46 25.90
N LEU A 403 4.37 9.42 25.40
CA LEU A 403 3.45 9.50 24.28
C LEU A 403 2.00 9.68 24.74
N PRO A 404 1.15 10.35 23.94
CA PRO A 404 -0.30 10.34 24.15
C PRO A 404 -0.82 8.91 24.23
N LYS A 405 -1.79 8.70 25.13
CA LYS A 405 -2.48 7.41 25.24
C LYS A 405 -3.25 7.12 23.95
N ASN A 406 -3.34 5.83 23.59
CA ASN A 406 -4.10 5.33 22.45
C ASN A 406 -3.58 5.86 21.10
N TRP A 407 -2.31 6.22 21.03
CA TRP A 407 -1.63 6.49 19.77
C TRP A 407 -0.85 5.25 19.37
N ASP A 408 -0.99 4.86 18.11
CA ASP A 408 -0.19 3.83 17.45
C ASP A 408 1.07 4.43 16.80
N ALA A 409 1.88 3.57 16.19
CA ALA A 409 3.09 3.96 15.47
C ALA A 409 2.80 4.97 14.35
N VAL A 410 1.79 4.69 13.52
CA VAL A 410 1.43 5.50 12.34
C VAL A 410 1.09 6.92 12.77
N ARG A 411 0.25 7.05 13.79
CA ARG A 411 -0.17 8.34 14.32
C ARG A 411 0.99 9.12 14.91
N VAL A 412 1.90 8.46 15.64
CA VAL A 412 3.10 9.13 16.17
C VAL A 412 3.99 9.62 15.04
N VAL A 413 4.31 8.76 14.07
CA VAL A 413 5.18 9.10 12.93
C VAL A 413 4.58 10.24 12.11
N GLN A 414 3.30 10.15 11.77
CA GLN A 414 2.57 11.18 11.02
C GLN A 414 2.53 12.53 11.74
N ASN A 415 2.22 12.54 13.04
CA ASN A 415 2.15 13.82 13.77
C ASN A 415 3.54 14.46 13.91
N VAL A 416 4.61 13.66 14.03
CA VAL A 416 5.98 14.19 14.06
C VAL A 416 6.42 14.70 12.69
N SER A 417 6.20 13.94 11.61
CA SER A 417 6.59 14.37 10.26
C SER A 417 5.86 15.65 9.86
N VAL A 418 4.53 15.71 10.04
CA VAL A 418 3.72 16.91 9.78
C VAL A 418 4.21 18.11 10.62
N PHE A 419 4.55 17.89 11.89
CA PHE A 419 5.07 18.97 12.74
C PHE A 419 6.39 19.53 12.20
N VAL A 420 7.29 18.66 11.77
CA VAL A 420 8.59 19.03 11.21
C VAL A 420 8.45 19.74 9.85
N ASP A 421 7.58 19.21 8.98
CA ASP A 421 7.26 19.81 7.68
C ASP A 421 6.64 21.19 7.80
N LEU A 422 5.71 21.37 8.75
CA LEU A 422 5.07 22.65 9.00
C LEU A 422 6.09 23.75 9.32
N HIS A 423 7.11 23.43 10.14
CA HIS A 423 8.17 24.39 10.49
C HIS A 423 9.04 24.75 9.28
N TYR A 424 9.28 23.79 8.38
CA TYR A 424 10.00 24.09 7.15
C TYR A 424 9.13 24.88 6.17
N ALA A 425 7.87 24.52 5.99
CA ALA A 425 6.95 25.20 5.08
C ALA A 425 6.71 26.67 5.49
N GLN A 426 6.55 26.93 6.79
CA GLN A 426 6.19 28.26 7.30
C GLN A 426 7.36 29.16 7.69
N ALA A 427 8.53 28.59 7.97
CA ALA A 427 9.68 29.37 8.45
C ALA A 427 11.02 28.99 7.80
N LEU A 428 11.04 28.00 6.89
CA LEU A 428 12.25 27.47 6.26
C LEU A 428 13.30 27.02 7.29
N LEU A 429 12.84 26.47 8.42
CA LEU A 429 13.66 26.00 9.53
C LEU A 429 13.75 24.48 9.55
N LYS A 430 14.97 23.95 9.66
CA LYS A 430 15.23 22.55 9.97
C LYS A 430 15.25 22.33 11.48
N PRO A 431 15.13 21.08 11.98
CA PRO A 431 15.24 20.77 13.40
C PRO A 431 16.46 21.41 14.08
N THR A 432 17.65 21.30 13.48
CA THR A 432 18.91 21.89 14.01
C THR A 432 18.90 23.42 14.10
N GLU A 433 17.97 24.08 13.42
CA GLU A 433 17.91 25.55 13.27
C GLU A 433 16.76 26.18 14.07
N TRP A 434 15.94 25.37 14.74
CA TRP A 434 14.78 25.87 15.48
C TRP A 434 15.16 26.85 16.59
N PRO A 435 14.62 28.09 16.56
CA PRO A 435 14.93 29.10 17.55
C PRO A 435 13.85 29.15 18.64
N VAL A 436 14.25 29.64 19.81
CA VAL A 436 13.35 29.80 20.99
C VAL A 436 12.06 30.57 20.69
N PRO A 437 12.05 31.68 19.91
CA PRO A 437 10.81 32.41 19.61
C PRO A 437 9.77 31.54 18.89
N THR A 438 10.17 30.75 17.90
CA THR A 438 9.23 29.89 17.14
C THR A 438 8.49 28.91 18.04
N PHE A 439 9.20 28.26 18.98
CA PHE A 439 8.56 27.33 19.92
C PHE A 439 7.70 28.04 20.96
N ARG A 440 8.03 29.27 21.34
CA ARG A 440 7.17 30.08 22.19
C ARG A 440 5.86 30.39 21.49
N ASP A 441 5.93 30.89 20.26
CA ASP A 441 4.77 31.26 19.46
C ASP A 441 3.87 30.05 19.18
N PHE A 442 4.47 28.91 18.81
CA PHE A 442 3.75 27.65 18.62
C PHE A 442 3.08 27.17 19.90
N GLY A 443 3.78 27.22 21.03
CA GLY A 443 3.21 26.84 22.33
C GLY A 443 2.08 27.75 22.80
N GLU A 444 2.19 29.06 22.56
CA GLU A 444 1.12 30.02 22.81
C GLU A 444 -0.10 29.75 21.93
N TRP A 445 0.11 29.51 20.63
CA TRP A 445 -0.94 29.10 19.71
C TRP A 445 -1.63 27.81 20.17
N ALA A 446 -0.88 26.77 20.52
CA ALA A 446 -1.43 25.48 20.96
C ALA A 446 -2.33 25.66 22.19
N ARG A 447 -1.87 26.41 23.20
CA ARG A 447 -2.68 26.72 24.40
C ARG A 447 -3.90 27.60 24.11
N ALA A 448 -3.85 28.45 23.08
CA ALA A 448 -4.95 29.35 22.73
C ALA A 448 -5.98 28.70 21.80
N LYS A 449 -5.59 27.71 21.00
CA LYS A 449 -6.41 27.13 19.92
C LYS A 449 -6.81 25.68 20.16
N GLN A 450 -6.10 24.94 20.98
CA GLN A 450 -6.42 23.57 21.34
C GLN A 450 -6.96 23.50 22.76
N SER A 451 -7.80 22.50 23.03
CA SER A 451 -8.34 22.23 24.36
C SER A 451 -8.53 20.72 24.56
N GLY A 452 -8.81 20.30 25.79
CA GLY A 452 -9.06 18.90 26.13
C GLY A 452 -7.92 17.96 25.73
N GLU A 453 -8.28 16.85 25.10
CA GLU A 453 -7.35 15.78 24.73
C GLU A 453 -6.33 16.20 23.68
N HIS A 454 -6.70 17.04 22.71
CA HIS A 454 -5.76 17.52 21.69
C HIS A 454 -4.62 18.34 22.30
N LEU A 455 -4.93 19.25 23.23
CA LEU A 455 -3.91 20.01 23.94
C LEU A 455 -3.06 19.08 24.83
N ALA A 456 -3.68 18.08 25.47
CA ALA A 456 -2.96 17.10 26.28
C ALA A 456 -1.98 16.28 25.43
N ALA A 457 -2.41 15.82 24.24
CA ALA A 457 -1.57 15.08 23.31
C ALA A 457 -0.41 15.93 22.79
N THR A 458 -0.65 17.17 22.34
CA THR A 458 0.41 18.09 21.89
C THR A 458 1.41 18.38 23.02
N ASN A 459 0.93 18.55 24.26
CA ASN A 459 1.78 18.77 25.43
C ASN A 459 2.63 17.56 25.83
N GLN A 460 2.32 16.37 25.32
CA GLN A 460 3.12 15.15 25.51
C GLN A 460 4.06 14.91 24.32
N LEU A 461 3.53 15.01 23.10
CA LEU A 461 4.28 14.75 21.88
C LEU A 461 5.46 15.71 21.68
N VAL A 462 5.23 17.03 21.77
CA VAL A 462 6.27 18.04 21.44
C VAL A 462 7.48 17.95 22.37
N PRO A 463 7.34 17.87 23.71
CA PRO A 463 8.49 17.68 24.58
C PRO A 463 9.20 16.34 24.38
N SER A 464 8.46 15.28 24.06
CA SER A 464 9.03 13.96 23.76
C SER A 464 9.85 14.00 22.47
N LEU A 465 9.37 14.67 21.42
CA LEU A 465 10.13 14.92 20.19
C LEU A 465 11.40 15.70 20.46
N LEU A 466 11.33 16.78 21.25
CA LEU A 466 12.51 17.58 21.59
C LEU A 466 13.53 16.79 22.42
N ALA A 467 13.06 15.90 23.30
CA ALA A 467 13.92 15.01 24.07
C ALA A 467 14.60 13.98 23.15
N GLU A 468 13.83 13.34 22.26
CA GLU A 468 14.34 12.37 21.29
C GLU A 468 15.42 13.00 20.38
N LEU A 469 15.13 14.16 19.78
CA LEU A 469 16.08 14.87 18.94
C LEU A 469 17.34 15.33 19.70
N THR A 470 17.23 15.51 21.02
CA THR A 470 18.39 15.80 21.88
C THR A 470 19.23 14.56 22.14
N ASP A 471 18.57 13.42 22.36
CA ASP A 471 19.22 12.15 22.65
C ASP A 471 19.89 11.55 21.41
N ASP A 472 19.33 11.78 20.20
CA ASP A 472 19.97 11.42 18.92
C ASP A 472 21.20 12.30 18.61
N GLY A 473 21.18 13.56 19.08
CA GLY A 473 22.22 14.55 18.85
C GLY A 473 21.90 15.56 17.73
N THR A 474 20.71 15.51 17.14
CA THR A 474 20.21 16.57 16.23
C THR A 474 20.11 17.92 16.95
N LEU A 475 19.68 17.94 18.21
CA LEU A 475 19.66 19.13 19.06
C LEU A 475 20.77 19.10 20.10
N GLU A 476 21.40 20.25 20.35
CA GLU A 476 22.25 20.39 21.52
C GLU A 476 21.40 20.28 22.81
N ARG A 477 21.95 19.66 23.85
CA ARG A 477 21.25 19.47 25.13
C ARG A 477 20.69 20.76 25.75
N GLU A 478 21.37 21.89 25.56
CA GLU A 478 20.88 23.18 26.03
C GLU A 478 19.76 23.72 25.12
N GLN A 479 19.86 23.51 23.80
CA GLN A 479 18.81 23.88 22.85
C GLN A 479 17.51 23.11 23.15
N GLY A 480 17.55 21.78 23.32
CA GLY A 480 16.37 20.98 23.65
C GLY A 480 15.64 21.46 24.91
N LYS A 481 16.40 21.79 25.97
CA LYS A 481 15.83 22.38 27.20
C LYS A 481 15.20 23.76 26.96
N GLN A 482 15.85 24.60 26.17
CA GLN A 482 15.38 25.95 25.86
C GLN A 482 14.11 25.92 25.02
N LEU A 483 14.05 25.07 23.98
CA LEU A 483 12.86 24.88 23.14
C LEU A 483 11.70 24.31 23.95
N THR A 484 11.95 23.33 24.83
CA THR A 484 10.92 22.78 25.72
C THR A 484 10.37 23.84 26.68
N ALA A 485 11.26 24.63 27.29
CA ALA A 485 10.85 25.74 28.17
C ALA A 485 10.03 26.80 27.41
N ALA A 486 10.46 27.13 26.19
CA ALA A 486 9.77 28.08 25.32
C ALA A 486 8.36 27.61 24.95
N PHE A 487 8.23 26.34 24.53
CA PHE A 487 6.95 25.71 24.23
C PHE A 487 5.96 25.86 25.37
N PHE A 488 6.38 25.64 26.63
CA PHE A 488 5.51 25.80 27.80
C PHE A 488 5.36 27.23 28.33
N GLY A 489 5.95 28.25 27.69
CA GLY A 489 5.94 29.62 28.18
C GLY A 489 6.70 29.82 29.51
N LYS A 490 7.68 28.95 29.80
CA LYS A 490 8.50 28.99 31.02
C LYS A 490 9.74 29.87 30.83
N SER A 491 10.41 30.19 31.94
CA SER A 491 11.68 30.91 31.90
C SER A 491 12.74 30.11 31.14
N ILE A 492 13.41 30.75 30.18
CA ILE A 492 14.42 30.10 29.32
C ILE A 492 15.71 29.88 30.12
N PRO A 493 16.21 28.63 30.27
CA PRO A 493 17.43 28.34 31.00
C PRO A 493 18.64 29.00 30.31
N LYS A 494 19.51 29.62 31.11
CA LYS A 494 20.75 30.24 30.63
C LYS A 494 21.76 29.15 30.29
N PRO A 495 22.49 29.25 29.17
CA PRO A 495 23.53 28.29 28.85
C PRO A 495 24.57 28.27 29.97
N ASP A 496 25.00 27.07 30.37
CA ASP A 496 26.10 26.90 31.30
C ASP A 496 27.32 27.64 30.73
N LYS A 497 27.85 28.59 31.51
CA LYS A 497 29.08 29.30 31.11
C LYS A 497 30.15 28.23 30.85
N PRO A 498 30.87 28.29 29.71
CA PRO A 498 31.88 27.28 29.41
C PRO A 498 32.82 27.17 30.61
N LYS A 499 32.90 25.97 31.21
CA LYS A 499 33.84 25.70 32.30
C LYS A 499 35.22 26.08 31.78
N LYS A 500 35.81 27.15 32.32
CA LYS A 500 37.19 27.54 32.00
C LYS A 500 38.08 26.33 32.23
N VAL A 501 38.46 25.64 31.15
CA VAL A 501 39.41 24.54 31.21
C VAL A 501 40.72 25.17 31.69
N LYS A 502 41.14 24.86 32.92
CA LYS A 502 42.45 25.24 33.48
C LYS A 502 43.56 24.39 32.86
N GLY A 503 43.55 24.22 31.55
CA GLY A 503 44.64 23.63 30.79
C GLY A 503 45.57 24.75 30.32
N LYS A 504 46.89 24.57 30.45
CA LYS A 504 47.87 25.45 29.80
C LYS A 504 47.66 25.37 28.28
N VAL A 505 46.80 26.23 27.74
CA VAL A 505 46.66 26.41 26.29
C VAL A 505 47.98 27.00 25.81
N ILE A 506 48.85 26.15 25.27
CA ILE A 506 50.07 26.58 24.60
C ILE A 506 49.63 27.37 23.37
N SER A 507 50.06 28.62 23.28
CA SER A 507 49.72 29.46 22.13
C SER A 507 50.11 28.79 20.82
N LEU A 508 49.39 29.08 19.73
CA LEU A 508 49.73 28.65 18.36
C LEU A 508 51.20 28.94 18.01
N LYS A 509 51.77 30.00 18.60
CA LYS A 509 53.18 30.37 18.49
C LYS A 509 54.11 29.37 19.22
N GLN A 510 53.74 28.90 20.41
CA GLN A 510 54.45 27.83 21.12
C GLN A 510 54.29 26.47 20.42
N ALA A 511 53.10 26.15 19.89
CA ALA A 511 52.87 24.93 19.12
C ALA A 511 53.76 24.87 17.85
N ARG A 512 53.87 25.99 17.11
CA ARG A 512 54.78 26.09 15.95
C ARG A 512 56.26 25.94 16.32
N LYS A 513 56.66 26.39 17.51
CA LYS A 513 58.04 26.25 18.00
C LYS A 513 58.38 24.81 18.36
N LEU A 514 57.42 24.08 18.94
CA LEU A 514 57.56 22.65 19.26
C LEU A 514 57.62 21.77 18.00
N LEU A 515 56.87 22.13 16.95
CA LEU A 515 56.90 21.40 15.68
C LEU A 515 58.22 21.57 14.90
N LYS A 516 58.92 22.72 15.03
CA LYS A 516 60.23 22.93 14.39
C LYS A 516 61.37 22.07 14.97
N HIS A 517 61.19 21.49 16.15
CA HIS A 517 62.21 20.66 16.81
C HIS A 517 61.96 19.15 16.71
N LYS A 518 60.88 18.70 16.07
CA LYS A 518 60.73 17.27 15.72
C LYS A 518 61.65 16.96 14.54
N LYS A 519 62.81 16.35 14.82
CA LYS A 519 63.61 15.67 13.81
C LYS A 519 62.71 14.66 13.09
N ARG A 520 62.63 14.77 11.76
CA ARG A 520 62.04 13.74 10.91
C ARG A 520 62.85 12.46 11.11
N TYR A 521 62.20 11.43 11.62
CA TYR A 521 62.65 10.04 11.46
C TYR A 521 62.04 9.50 10.18
#